data_AF-A0A0D7KEZ3-F1
#
_entry.id   AF-A0A0D7KEZ3-F1
#
_cell.length_a   1.000
_cell.length_b   1.000
_cell.length_c   1.000
_cell.angle_alpha   90.00
_cell.angle_beta   90.00
_cell.angle_gamma   90.00
#
_symmetry.space_group_name_H-M   'P 1'
#
loop_
_entity.id
_entity.type
_entity.pdbx_description
1 polymer ?
#
loop_
_entity_poly.entity_id
_entity_poly.type
_entity_poly.pdbx_seq_one_letter_code
_entity_poly.pdbx_strand_id
1 'polypeptide(L)'
;MYIAYDIVSQKTGRVRAIYHNPVPEQIEMEPNGFYVESIPEAGEKPGFTSKPMVKIDTKEIYFDYLAIPDLPIDNTSEIDKLKLAVAELAETQEADGTKTKLALAELAELVAGGEK
;
A
#
# COMPACT_ATOMS: atom_id res chain seq x y z
N MET A 1 12.02 7.42 20.17
CA MET A 1 11.37 6.61 19.12
C MET A 1 11.63 5.12 19.41
N TYR A 2 10.80 4.21 18.93
CA TYR A 2 11.02 2.76 19.04
C TYR A 2 11.16 2.14 17.66
N ILE A 3 12.20 1.33 17.48
CA ILE A 3 12.50 0.64 16.23
C ILE A 3 12.16 -0.81 16.42
N ALA A 4 11.32 -1.33 15.55
CA ALA A 4 11.08 -2.75 15.46
C ALA A 4 11.72 -3.34 14.22
N TYR A 5 12.21 -4.57 14.35
CA TYR A 5 12.98 -5.21 13.30
C TYR A 5 12.76 -6.72 13.22
N ASP A 6 12.93 -7.24 12.01
CA ASP A 6 13.05 -8.69 11.77
C ASP A 6 14.52 -9.09 11.81
N ILE A 7 14.86 -10.19 12.48
CA ILE A 7 16.23 -10.72 12.49
C ILE A 7 16.55 -11.28 11.11
N VAL A 8 17.64 -10.81 10.49
CA VAL A 8 18.13 -11.30 9.19
C VAL A 8 19.36 -12.18 9.38
N SER A 9 20.20 -11.85 10.36
CA SER A 9 21.39 -12.60 10.76
C SER A 9 21.64 -12.42 12.26
N GLN A 10 22.60 -13.15 12.83
CA GLN A 10 22.94 -13.06 14.26
C GLN A 10 23.29 -11.64 14.71
N LYS A 11 23.79 -10.78 13.81
CA LYS A 11 24.22 -9.42 14.14
C LYS A 11 23.37 -8.32 13.50
N THR A 12 22.47 -8.67 12.58
CA THR A 12 21.76 -7.69 11.77
C THR A 12 20.27 -7.99 11.68
N GLY A 13 19.48 -6.92 11.75
CA GLY A 13 18.04 -6.97 11.54
C GLY A 13 17.61 -5.98 10.46
N ARG A 14 16.49 -6.26 9.82
CA ARG A 14 15.84 -5.34 8.88
C ARG A 14 14.80 -4.53 9.64
N VAL A 15 14.85 -3.21 9.53
CA VAL A 15 13.82 -2.35 10.15
C VAL A 15 12.48 -2.68 9.53
N ARG A 16 11.50 -2.97 10.38
CA ARG A 16 10.12 -3.29 10.02
C ARG A 16 9.21 -2.08 10.23
N ALA A 17 9.36 -1.42 11.36
CA ALA A 17 8.55 -0.27 11.75
C ALA A 17 9.35 0.71 12.62
N ILE A 18 8.99 1.99 12.51
CA ILE A 18 9.53 3.09 13.30
C ILE A 18 8.35 3.78 13.98
N TYR A 19 8.29 3.68 15.31
CA TYR A 19 7.27 4.32 16.12
C TYR A 19 7.84 5.61 16.73
N HIS A 20 7.32 6.76 16.30
CA HIS A 20 7.79 8.05 16.79
C HIS A 20 7.37 8.29 18.24
N ASN A 21 6.13 7.93 18.59
CA ASN A 21 5.57 7.98 19.93
C ASN A 21 4.85 6.66 20.24
N PRO A 22 5.60 5.59 20.59
CA PRO A 22 5.04 4.26 20.77
C PRO A 22 4.15 4.18 22.01
N VAL A 23 3.01 3.50 21.91
CA VAL A 23 2.23 3.07 23.08
C VAL A 23 2.68 1.68 23.53
N PRO A 24 2.52 1.32 24.83
CA PRO A 24 3.00 0.03 25.36
C PRO A 24 2.50 -1.18 24.56
N GLU A 25 1.23 -1.18 24.16
CA GLU A 25 0.62 -2.27 23.38
C GLU A 25 1.34 -2.51 22.05
N GLN A 26 1.80 -1.45 21.38
CA GLN A 26 2.56 -1.58 20.14
C GLN A 26 3.88 -2.26 20.40
N ILE A 27 4.59 -1.87 21.45
CA ILE A 27 5.91 -2.43 21.79
C ILE A 27 5.79 -3.90 22.16
N GLU A 28 4.75 -4.28 22.91
CA GLU A 28 4.49 -5.66 23.32
C GLU A 28 4.18 -6.60 22.14
N MET A 29 3.62 -6.06 21.05
CA MET A 29 3.40 -6.81 19.81
C MET A 29 4.67 -7.01 18.97
N GLU A 30 5.73 -6.27 19.26
CA GLU A 30 6.99 -6.34 18.53
C GLU A 30 7.94 -7.36 19.17
N PRO A 31 8.25 -8.49 18.49
CA PRO A 31 9.10 -9.53 19.07
C PRO A 31 10.53 -9.04 19.29
N ASN A 32 10.99 -8.08 18.50
CA ASN A 32 12.31 -7.47 18.62
C ASN A 32 12.21 -5.97 18.36
N GLY A 33 12.87 -5.21 19.22
CA GLY A 33 13.01 -3.77 19.04
C GLY A 33 13.81 -3.10 20.13
N PHE A 34 14.12 -1.83 19.93
CA PHE A 34 14.78 -0.99 20.91
C PHE A 34 14.45 0.49 20.73
N TYR A 35 14.61 1.24 21.80
CA TYR A 35 14.47 2.69 21.78
C TYR A 35 15.71 3.36 21.20
N VAL A 36 15.47 4.37 20.37
CA VAL A 36 16.49 5.29 19.86
C VAL A 36 16.06 6.73 20.09
N GLU A 37 17.06 7.59 20.30
CA GLU A 37 16.85 9.02 20.40
C GLU A 37 16.69 9.65 19.02
N SER A 38 17.51 9.24 18.06
CA SER A 38 17.51 9.75 16.69
C SER A 38 17.76 8.63 15.68
N ILE A 39 17.37 8.89 14.43
CA ILE A 39 17.67 8.02 13.29
C ILE A 39 18.59 8.82 12.38
N PRO A 40 19.72 8.25 11.92
CA PRO A 40 20.59 8.94 10.98
C PRO A 40 19.84 9.26 9.69
N GLU A 41 20.21 10.36 9.04
CA GLU A 41 19.72 10.65 7.70
C GLU A 41 20.37 9.71 6.68
N ALA A 42 19.57 9.15 5.77
CA ALA A 42 20.11 8.40 4.66
C ALA A 42 20.82 9.36 3.70
N GLY A 43 22.05 9.03 3.31
CA GLY A 43 22.75 9.76 2.26
C GLY A 43 22.11 9.50 0.91
N GLU A 44 22.20 10.47 0.00
CA GLU A 44 21.82 10.26 -1.39
C GLU A 44 22.94 9.56 -2.15
N LYS A 45 22.59 8.48 -2.87
CA LYS A 45 23.52 7.74 -3.71
C LYS A 45 22.85 7.44 -5.06
N PRO A 46 23.25 8.11 -6.16
CA PRO A 46 22.63 7.94 -7.47
C PRO A 46 22.60 6.48 -7.92
N GLY A 47 21.43 6.00 -8.37
CA GLY A 47 21.24 4.61 -8.80
C GLY A 47 21.09 3.59 -7.65
N PHE A 48 21.05 4.04 -6.40
CA PHE A 48 20.81 3.20 -5.23
C PHE A 48 19.62 3.68 -4.43
N THR A 49 18.89 2.74 -3.82
CA THR A 49 17.88 3.01 -2.80
C THR A 49 18.44 2.66 -1.42
N SER A 50 18.13 3.47 -0.42
CA SER A 50 18.55 3.24 0.96
C SER A 50 17.55 2.34 1.68
N LYS A 51 18.07 1.33 2.38
CA LYS A 51 17.26 0.39 3.15
C LYS A 51 17.69 0.43 4.62
N PRO A 52 16.79 0.81 5.54
CA PRO A 52 17.13 0.88 6.96
C PRO A 52 17.29 -0.52 7.56
N MET A 53 18.40 -0.69 8.26
CA MET A 53 18.85 -1.92 8.90
C MET A 53 19.28 -1.60 10.34
N VAL A 54 19.33 -2.61 11.20
CA VAL A 54 19.80 -2.49 12.58
C VAL A 54 21.00 -3.39 12.84
N LYS A 55 21.96 -2.89 13.62
CA LYS A 55 22.99 -3.70 14.27
C LYS A 55 22.44 -4.17 15.61
N ILE A 56 22.24 -5.46 15.77
CA ILE A 56 21.60 -6.04 16.96
C ILE A 56 22.52 -5.87 18.19
N ASP A 57 23.83 -6.05 18.01
CA ASP A 57 24.81 -5.97 19.10
C ASP A 57 24.88 -4.57 19.72
N THR A 58 24.90 -3.53 18.87
CA THR A 58 25.10 -2.14 19.29
C THR A 58 23.80 -1.35 19.41
N LYS A 59 22.67 -1.92 18.97
CA LYS A 59 21.36 -1.24 18.90
C LYS A 59 21.43 0.06 18.10
N GLU A 60 22.06 -0.01 16.94
CA GLU A 60 22.25 1.13 16.02
C GLU A 60 21.49 0.91 14.72
N ILE A 61 21.01 1.98 14.11
CA ILE A 61 20.40 1.96 12.78
C ILE A 61 21.46 2.35 11.75
N TYR A 62 21.49 1.67 10.62
CA TYR A 62 22.31 2.00 9.46
C TYR A 62 21.54 1.78 8.16
N PHE A 63 22.08 2.25 7.04
CA PHE A 63 21.45 2.07 5.72
C PHE A 63 22.32 1.22 4.81
N ASP A 64 21.72 0.15 4.30
CA ASP A 64 22.28 -0.56 3.15
C ASP A 64 21.81 0.12 1.87
N TYR A 65 22.71 0.29 0.91
CA TYR A 65 22.41 0.86 -0.38
C TYR A 65 22.30 -0.25 -1.41
N LEU A 66 21.08 -0.48 -1.88
CA LEU A 66 20.78 -1.50 -2.88
C LEU A 66 20.68 -0.82 -4.24
N ALA A 67 21.33 -1.40 -5.25
CA ALA A 67 21.20 -0.89 -6.62
C ALA A 67 19.73 -0.95 -7.03
N ILE A 68 19.22 0.15 -7.58
CA ILE A 68 17.89 0.17 -8.18
C ILE A 68 18.01 -0.64 -9.47
N PRO A 69 17.37 -1.81 -9.57
CA PRO A 69 17.45 -2.58 -10.80
C PRO A 69 16.84 -1.76 -11.93
N ASP A 70 17.55 -1.69 -13.06
CA ASP A 70 17.03 -1.15 -14.32
C ASP A 70 15.99 -2.14 -14.85
N LEU A 71 14.79 -2.10 -14.25
CA LEU A 71 13.66 -2.87 -14.72
C LEU A 71 13.05 -2.10 -15.88
N PRO A 72 13.00 -2.67 -17.11
CA PRO A 72 12.19 -2.08 -18.16
C PRO A 72 10.75 -2.07 -17.64
N ILE A 73 10.25 -0.88 -17.33
CA ILE A 73 8.85 -0.72 -16.93
C ILE A 73 8.04 -0.97 -18.21
N ASP A 74 7.53 -2.20 -18.37
CA ASP A 74 6.57 -2.53 -19.41
C ASP A 74 5.20 -1.93 -19.03
N ASN A 75 5.11 -0.60 -19.13
CA ASN A 75 3.90 0.19 -18.84
C ASN A 75 2.70 -0.22 -19.70
N THR A 76 2.92 -1.01 -20.75
CA THR A 76 1.91 -1.45 -21.71
C THR A 76 0.92 -2.43 -21.07
N SER A 77 1.40 -3.45 -20.34
CA SER A 77 0.52 -4.53 -19.86
C SER A 77 -0.46 -4.12 -18.75
N GLU A 78 -0.04 -3.25 -17.82
CA GLU A 78 -0.91 -2.83 -16.71
C GLU A 78 -1.92 -1.75 -17.14
N ILE A 79 -1.53 -0.85 -18.04
CA ILE A 79 -2.43 0.15 -18.61
C ILE A 79 -3.54 -0.51 -19.43
N ASP A 80 -3.22 -1.55 -20.21
CA ASP A 80 -4.22 -2.24 -21.03
C ASP A 80 -5.23 -3.02 -20.16
N LYS A 81 -4.80 -3.63 -19.05
CA LYS A 81 -5.70 -4.28 -18.09
C LYS A 81 -6.62 -3.28 -17.39
N LEU A 82 -6.11 -2.11 -17.00
CA LEU A 82 -6.91 -1.07 -16.38
C LEU A 82 -7.94 -0.48 -17.36
N LYS A 83 -7.55 -0.27 -18.62
CA LYS A 83 -8.48 0.19 -19.67
C LYS A 83 -9.61 -0.81 -19.92
N LEU A 84 -9.30 -2.11 -19.95
CA LEU A 84 -10.31 -3.15 -20.13
C LEU A 84 -11.31 -3.15 -18.96
N ALA A 85 -10.81 -3.14 -17.72
CA ALA A 85 -11.66 -3.12 -16.53
C ALA A 85 -12.55 -1.86 -16.46
N VAL A 86 -12.05 -0.70 -16.91
CA VAL A 86 -12.84 0.54 -17.01
C VAL A 86 -13.92 0.44 -18.09
N ALA A 87 -13.62 -0.17 -19.24
CA ALA A 87 -14.61 -0.37 -20.30
C ALA A 87 -15.74 -1.32 -19.86
N GLU A 88 -15.40 -2.43 -19.21
CA GLU A 88 -16.38 -3.39 -18.67
C GLU A 88 -17.27 -2.75 -17.59
N LEU A 89 -16.68 -1.91 -16.73
CA LEU A 89 -17.43 -1.19 -15.70
C LEU A 89 -18.36 -0.12 -16.28
N ALA A 90 -17.95 0.55 -17.36
CA ALA A 90 -18.77 1.53 -18.06
C ALA A 90 -19.99 0.85 -18.71
N GLU A 91 -19.77 -0.26 -19.43
CA GLU A 91 -20.85 -1.00 -20.09
C GLU A 91 -21.87 -1.55 -19.08
N THR A 92 -21.39 -2.06 -17.93
CA THR A 92 -22.27 -2.56 -16.85
C THR A 92 -23.14 -1.44 -16.28
N GLN A 93 -22.58 -0.25 -16.05
CA GLN A 93 -23.35 0.90 -15.55
C GLN A 93 -24.37 1.43 -16.57
N GLU A 94 -24.04 1.43 -17.87
CA GLU A 94 -24.97 1.82 -18.93
C GLU A 94 -26.13 0.84 -19.07
N ALA A 95 -25.85 -0.46 -18.99
CA ALA A 95 -26.86 -1.51 -19.00
C ALA A 95 -27.80 -1.42 -17.78
N ASP A 96 -27.25 -1.22 -16.58
CA ASP A 96 -28.03 -1.09 -15.34
C ASP A 96 -28.85 0.20 -15.30
N GLY A 97 -28.27 1.32 -15.73
CA GLY A 97 -28.98 2.60 -15.87
C GLY A 97 -30.15 2.52 -16.86
N THR A 98 -29.99 1.79 -17.96
CA THR A 98 -31.05 1.60 -18.96
C THR A 98 -32.16 0.70 -18.43
N LYS A 99 -31.82 -0.42 -17.77
CA LYS A 99 -32.80 -1.32 -17.14
C LYS A 99 -33.62 -0.62 -16.06
N THR A 100 -32.98 0.20 -15.24
CA THR A 100 -33.65 0.94 -14.16
C THR A 100 -34.62 1.98 -14.72
N LYS A 101 -34.25 2.68 -15.80
CA LYS A 101 -35.14 3.64 -16.47
C LYS A 101 -36.35 2.97 -17.13
N LEU A 102 -36.15 1.81 -17.76
CA LEU A 102 -37.25 1.03 -18.35
C LEU A 102 -38.22 0.53 -17.26
N ALA A 103 -37.69 -0.07 -16.19
CA ALA A 103 -38.52 -0.53 -15.08
C ALA A 103 -39.30 0.62 -14.42
N LEU A 104 -38.69 1.81 -14.29
CA LEU A 104 -39.38 2.98 -13.75
C LEU A 104 -40.49 3.48 -14.67
N ALA A 105 -40.29 3.45 -15.99
CA ALA A 105 -41.30 3.84 -16.97
C ALA A 105 -42.51 2.89 -16.94
N GLU A 106 -42.27 1.57 -16.86
CA GLU A 106 -43.33 0.56 -16.75
C GLU A 106 -44.14 0.73 -15.45
N LEU A 107 -43.48 1.02 -14.33
CA LEU A 107 -44.16 1.29 -13.06
C LEU A 107 -44.98 2.60 -13.11
N ALA A 108 -44.47 3.65 -13.75
CA ALA A 108 -45.20 4.91 -13.91
C ALA A 108 -46.47 4.72 -14.76
N GLU A 109 -46.39 3.89 -15.80
CA GLU A 109 -47.54 3.57 -16.65
C GLU A 109 -48.57 2.69 -15.94
N LEU A 110 -48.13 1.75 -15.09
CA LEU A 110 -49.03 0.95 -14.25
C LEU A 110 -49.77 1.81 -13.21
N VAL A 111 -49.11 2.80 -12.62
CA VAL A 111 -49.73 3.75 -11.66
C VAL A 111 -50.70 4.69 -12.36
N ALA A 112 -50.36 5.20 -13.56
CA ALA A 112 -51.24 6.08 -14.33
C ALA A 112 -52.44 5.34 -14.97
N GLY A 113 -52.30 4.04 -15.28
CA GLY A 113 -53.37 3.20 -15.82
C GLY A 113 -54.32 2.61 -14.77
N GLY A 114 -54.00 2.75 -13.47
CA GLY A 114 -54.77 2.19 -12.36
C GLY A 114 -55.91 3.06 -11.83
N GLU A 115 -56.08 4.30 -12.32
CA GLU A 115 -57.18 5.19 -11.95
C GLU A 115 -58.33 5.13 -12.97
N LYS A 116 -59.16 4.08 -12.90
CA LYS A 116 -60.57 4.10 -13.32
C LYS A 116 -61.42 3.20 -12.44
#